data_AF-A0A2P2JES4-F1
#
_entry.id   AF-A0A2P2JES4-F1
#
_cell.length_a   1.000
_cell.length_b   1.000
_cell.length_c   1.000
_cell.angle_alpha   90.00
_cell.angle_beta   90.00
_cell.angle_gamma   90.00
#
_symmetry.space_group_name_H-M   'P 1'
#
loop_
_entity.id
_entity.type
_entity.pdbx_description
1 polymer ?
#
loop_
_entity_poly.entity_id
_entity_poly.type
_entity_poly.pdbx_seq_one_letter_code
_entity_poly.pdbx_strand_id
1 'polypeptide(L)'
;MRKKKIEESQLLIPKSYKEKLAKANRKRYIRTLIRIQFPDGVVLQGVFAPWEPTSALYEFVSTALKDPSLEFELLDPVLVKRRVIPHFLAPGGRARTLDDEDLVPSALIKFKPIETHSSVFTGLCNELLEISEPLC
;
A
#
# COMPACT_ATOMS: atom_id res chain seq x y z
N MET A 1 34.88 15.57 -37.44
CA MET A 1 34.52 14.45 -36.53
C MET A 1 33.28 14.82 -35.73
N ARG A 2 32.15 14.11 -35.95
CA ARG A 2 30.79 14.44 -35.48
C ARG A 2 30.34 13.51 -34.33
N LYS A 3 30.79 13.72 -33.09
CA LYS A 3 30.47 12.82 -31.97
C LYS A 3 30.27 13.49 -30.59
N LYS A 4 29.88 14.78 -30.53
CA LYS A 4 29.73 15.50 -29.23
C LYS A 4 28.46 16.37 -29.09
N LYS A 5 27.38 16.08 -29.83
CA LYS A 5 26.13 16.88 -29.75
C LYS A 5 24.84 16.08 -29.55
N ILE A 6 24.94 14.78 -29.28
CA ILE A 6 23.76 13.89 -29.14
C ILE A 6 23.48 13.53 -27.66
N GLU A 7 24.44 13.70 -26.75
CA GLU A 7 24.25 13.37 -25.32
C GLU A 7 23.54 14.48 -24.52
N GLU A 8 23.70 15.76 -24.87
CA GLU A 8 23.04 16.85 -24.14
C GLU A 8 21.55 17.00 -24.49
N SER A 9 21.07 16.43 -25.59
CA SER A 9 19.64 16.46 -25.96
C SER A 9 18.81 15.36 -25.28
N GLN A 10 19.45 14.34 -24.70
CA GLN A 10 18.76 13.26 -23.97
C GLN A 10 18.40 13.62 -22.51
N LEU A 11 18.85 14.77 -22.00
CA LEU A 11 18.67 15.16 -20.60
C LEU A 11 17.48 16.09 -20.33
N LEU A 12 16.74 16.51 -21.37
CA LEU A 12 15.50 17.25 -21.23
C LEU A 12 14.32 16.35 -21.53
N ILE A 13 14.13 15.28 -20.75
CA ILE A 13 12.80 14.64 -20.70
C ILE A 13 11.84 15.73 -20.22
N PRO A 14 10.91 16.20 -21.06
CA PRO A 14 10.01 17.28 -20.67
C PRO A 14 9.20 16.83 -19.46
N LYS A 15 9.02 17.70 -18.45
CA LYS A 15 8.16 17.40 -17.28
C LYS A 15 6.78 16.86 -17.72
N SER A 16 6.26 17.38 -18.83
CA SER A 16 5.00 16.95 -19.46
C SER A 16 5.02 15.51 -20.00
N TYR A 17 6.17 14.97 -20.42
CA TYR A 17 6.29 13.58 -20.87
C TYR A 17 6.30 12.61 -19.68
N LYS A 18 6.95 12.98 -18.56
CA LYS A 18 6.88 12.23 -17.29
C LYS A 18 5.45 12.20 -16.75
N GLU A 19 4.73 13.32 -16.78
CA GLU A 19 3.32 13.37 -16.37
C GLU A 19 2.41 12.54 -17.28
N LYS A 20 2.63 12.56 -18.60
CA LYS A 20 1.87 11.74 -19.55
C LYS A 20 2.10 10.25 -19.37
N LEU A 21 3.35 9.82 -19.14
CA LEU A 21 3.66 8.42 -18.82
C LEU A 21 3.10 7.99 -17.47
N ALA A 22 3.21 8.86 -16.45
CA ALA A 22 2.61 8.63 -15.14
C ALA A 22 1.09 8.43 -15.29
N LYS A 23 0.40 9.30 -16.05
CA LYS A 23 -1.05 9.24 -16.28
C LYS A 23 -1.49 8.08 -17.19
N ALA A 24 -0.62 7.61 -18.09
CA ALA A 24 -0.88 6.44 -18.93
C ALA A 24 -0.73 5.12 -18.17
N ASN A 25 0.20 5.05 -17.19
CA ASN A 25 0.30 3.92 -16.27
C ASN A 25 -0.92 3.80 -15.34
N ARG A 26 -1.61 4.91 -15.03
CA ARG A 26 -2.86 4.92 -14.22
C ARG A 26 -4.00 4.06 -14.82
N LYS A 27 -3.91 3.67 -16.09
CA LYS A 27 -4.91 2.82 -16.77
C LYS A 27 -4.45 1.37 -16.99
N ARG A 28 -3.22 1.02 -16.64
CA ARG A 28 -2.68 -0.30 -16.99
C ARG A 28 -3.17 -1.41 -16.06
N TYR A 29 -3.52 -1.05 -14.83
CA TYR A 29 -3.96 -2.00 -13.83
C TYR A 29 -5.41 -1.74 -13.46
N ILE A 30 -6.24 -2.76 -13.62
CA ILE A 30 -7.64 -2.75 -13.18
C ILE A 30 -7.79 -3.20 -11.72
N ARG A 31 -6.75 -3.85 -11.19
CA ARG A 31 -6.68 -4.47 -9.87
C ARG A 31 -5.26 -4.34 -9.33
N THR A 32 -5.14 -4.25 -8.01
CA THR A 32 -3.87 -4.27 -7.28
C THR A 32 -3.93 -5.34 -6.19
N LEU A 33 -2.82 -6.05 -5.98
CA LEU A 33 -2.70 -7.11 -4.98
C LEU A 33 -1.97 -6.59 -3.74
N ILE A 34 -2.69 -6.45 -2.63
CA ILE A 34 -2.15 -5.96 -1.37
C ILE A 34 -1.95 -7.14 -0.43
N ARG A 35 -0.74 -7.27 0.10
CA ARG A 35 -0.37 -8.27 1.10
C ARG A 35 0.01 -7.55 2.38
N ILE A 36 -0.64 -7.88 3.49
CA ILE A 36 -0.37 -7.30 4.81
C ILE A 36 0.27 -8.38 5.68
N GLN A 37 1.52 -8.16 6.07
CA GLN A 37 2.26 -9.05 6.95
C GLN A 37 2.04 -8.67 8.42
N PHE A 38 1.56 -9.62 9.20
CA PHE A 38 1.34 -9.50 10.64
C PHE A 38 2.58 -9.92 11.46
N PRO A 39 2.66 -9.52 12.75
CA PRO A 39 3.79 -9.85 13.63
C PRO A 39 3.98 -11.35 13.89
N ASP A 40 2.90 -12.12 13.79
CA ASP A 40 2.88 -13.59 13.90
C ASP A 40 3.36 -14.31 12.63
N GLY A 41 3.70 -13.55 11.57
CA GLY A 41 4.15 -14.07 10.28
C GLY A 41 3.02 -14.40 9.31
N VAL A 42 1.76 -14.26 9.72
CA VAL A 42 0.60 -14.45 8.84
C VAL A 42 0.55 -13.32 7.81
N VAL A 43 0.13 -13.65 6.59
CA VAL A 43 -0.04 -12.67 5.51
C VAL A 43 -1.50 -12.65 5.07
N LEU A 44 -2.18 -11.54 5.30
CA LEU A 44 -3.52 -11.30 4.77
C LEU A 44 -3.40 -10.73 3.36
N GLN A 45 -4.04 -11.39 2.39
CA GLN A 45 -4.02 -10.96 1.00
C GLN A 45 -5.39 -10.46 0.57
N GLY A 46 -5.42 -9.27 -0.04
CA GLY A 46 -6.62 -8.65 -0.60
C GLY A 46 -6.39 -8.11 -2.00
N VAL A 47 -7.43 -8.12 -2.82
CA VAL A 47 -7.42 -7.53 -4.16
C VAL A 47 -8.27 -6.27 -4.14
N PHE A 48 -7.66 -5.16 -4.52
CA PHE A 48 -8.27 -3.83 -4.49
C PHE A 48 -8.24 -3.21 -5.89
N ALA A 49 -9.00 -2.14 -6.10
CA ALA A 49 -8.85 -1.32 -7.29
C ALA A 49 -7.85 -0.16 -7.03
N PRO A 50 -7.04 0.25 -8.03
CA PRO A 50 -6.06 1.34 -7.86
C PRO A 50 -6.62 2.68 -7.38
N TRP A 51 -7.90 2.93 -7.65
CA TRP A 51 -8.60 4.16 -7.26
C TRP A 51 -9.26 4.07 -5.87
N GLU A 52 -9.19 2.92 -5.20
CA GLU A 52 -9.71 2.81 -3.83
C GLU A 52 -8.89 3.66 -2.87
N PRO A 53 -9.54 4.27 -1.85
CA PRO A 53 -8.85 5.06 -0.85
C PRO A 53 -7.99 4.17 0.05
N THR A 54 -6.93 4.74 0.63
CA THR A 54 -6.11 4.04 1.64
C THR A 54 -6.93 3.59 2.86
N SER A 55 -8.02 4.29 3.19
CA SER A 55 -8.94 3.89 4.27
C SER A 55 -9.55 2.50 4.06
N ALA A 56 -9.75 2.07 2.81
CA ALA A 56 -10.25 0.72 2.51
C ALA A 56 -9.29 -0.38 3.00
N LEU A 57 -7.98 -0.10 3.04
CA LEU A 57 -7.00 -1.03 3.61
C LEU A 57 -7.17 -1.18 5.12
N TYR A 58 -7.47 -0.07 5.80
CA TYR A 58 -7.66 -0.07 7.25
C TYR A 58 -8.96 -0.77 7.64
N GLU A 59 -10.04 -0.54 6.90
CA GLU A 59 -11.31 -1.26 7.09
C GLU A 59 -11.12 -2.76 6.84
N PHE A 60 -10.42 -3.13 5.77
CA PHE A 60 -10.10 -4.53 5.46
C PHE A 60 -9.28 -5.20 6.56
N VAL A 61 -8.27 -4.52 7.12
CA VAL A 61 -7.48 -5.07 8.21
C VAL A 61 -8.28 -5.15 9.51
N SER A 62 -9.02 -4.10 9.87
CA SER A 62 -9.83 -4.05 11.10
C SER A 62 -10.89 -5.15 11.13
N THR A 63 -11.55 -5.42 10.00
CA THR A 63 -12.54 -6.51 9.89
C THR A 63 -11.94 -7.91 9.97
N ALA A 64 -10.64 -8.05 9.67
CA ALA A 64 -9.92 -9.32 9.74
C ALA A 64 -9.30 -9.60 11.13
N LEU A 65 -9.19 -8.59 12.00
CA LEU A 65 -8.65 -8.73 13.36
C LEU A 65 -9.68 -9.35 14.30
N LYS A 66 -9.22 -10.21 15.24
CA LYS A 66 -10.07 -10.72 16.33
C LYS A 66 -10.62 -9.61 17.22
N ASP A 67 -9.82 -8.55 17.42
CA ASP A 67 -10.21 -7.35 18.12
C ASP A 67 -10.24 -6.16 17.13
N PRO A 68 -11.42 -5.78 16.62
CA PRO A 68 -11.56 -4.65 15.71
C PRO A 68 -11.23 -3.29 16.35
N SER A 69 -11.18 -3.21 17.69
CA SER A 69 -10.88 -1.98 18.43
C SER A 69 -9.38 -1.71 18.59
N LEU A 70 -8.53 -2.66 18.20
CA LEU A 70 -7.08 -2.51 18.22
C LEU A 70 -6.64 -1.39 17.27
N GLU A 71 -5.92 -0.41 17.79
CA GLU A 71 -5.29 0.61 16.96
C GLU A 71 -4.03 0.04 16.29
N PHE A 72 -3.80 0.40 15.02
CA PHE A 72 -2.65 -0.07 14.26
C PHE A 72 -2.20 0.91 13.17
N GLU A 73 -0.95 0.76 12.76
CA GLU A 73 -0.36 1.46 11.63
C GLU A 73 -0.03 0.47 10.51
N LEU A 74 -0.27 0.90 9.27
CA LEU A 74 0.17 0.20 8.08
C LEU A 74 1.43 0.88 7.54
N LEU A 75 2.54 0.14 7.52
CA LEU A 75 3.83 0.66 7.10
C LEU A 75 4.10 0.28 5.65
N ASP A 76 4.54 1.27 4.88
CA ASP A 76 4.89 1.15 3.47
C ASP A 76 5.98 0.06 3.21
N PRO A 77 5.84 -0.76 2.15
CA PRO A 77 6.85 -1.74 1.72
C PRO A 77 8.28 -1.19 1.55
N VAL A 78 8.43 0.09 1.19
CA VAL A 78 9.72 0.66 0.79
C VAL A 78 10.59 0.95 2.02
N LEU A 79 11.55 0.05 2.28
CA LEU A 79 12.53 0.15 3.38
C LEU A 79 13.27 1.51 3.46
N VAL A 80 13.45 2.19 2.33
CA VAL A 80 14.19 3.47 2.26
C VAL A 80 13.36 4.65 2.80
N LYS A 81 12.03 4.51 2.84
CA LYS A 81 11.10 5.51 3.39
C LYS A 81 9.95 4.80 4.09
N ARG A 82 10.24 4.08 5.19
CA ARG A 82 9.17 3.56 6.08
C ARG A 82 8.30 4.74 6.52
N ARG A 83 7.15 4.87 5.87
CA ARG A 83 6.14 5.88 6.15
C ARG A 83 4.89 5.14 6.57
N VAL A 84 4.16 5.75 7.50
CA VAL A 84 2.82 5.30 7.85
C VAL A 84 1.92 5.69 6.69
N ILE A 85 1.22 4.70 6.13
CA ILE A 85 0.19 4.95 5.11
C ILE A 85 -0.88 5.81 5.80
N PRO A 86 -1.31 6.94 5.22
CA PRO A 86 -2.26 7.80 5.90
C PRO A 86 -3.63 7.12 6.02
N HIS A 87 -4.10 6.97 7.27
CA HIS A 87 -5.42 6.42 7.59
C HIS A 87 -6.55 7.43 7.28
N PHE A 88 -6.28 8.73 7.50
CA PHE A 88 -7.25 9.81 7.30
C PHE A 88 -6.71 10.98 6.49
N LEU A 89 -7.66 11.64 5.83
CA LEU A 89 -7.51 12.93 5.17
C LEU A 89 -6.81 13.94 6.07
N ALA A 90 -5.76 14.60 5.56
CA ALA A 90 -5.41 15.91 6.09
C ALA A 90 -6.67 16.81 5.99
N PRO A 91 -7.04 17.60 7.02
CA PRO A 91 -8.24 18.44 6.99
C PRO A 91 -8.24 19.32 5.72
N GLY A 92 -9.19 19.10 4.81
CA GLY A 92 -9.30 19.80 3.52
C GLY A 92 -8.58 19.17 2.33
N GLY A 93 -7.98 17.98 2.47
CA GLY A 93 -7.34 17.23 1.39
C GLY A 93 -8.29 16.31 0.61
N ARG A 94 -7.81 15.74 -0.51
CA ARG A 94 -8.47 14.63 -1.23
C ARG A 94 -8.02 13.29 -0.64
N ALA A 95 -8.89 12.26 -0.68
CA ALA A 95 -8.52 10.92 -0.20
C ALA A 95 -7.36 10.40 -1.05
N ARG A 96 -6.30 9.91 -0.40
CA ARG A 96 -5.18 9.26 -1.09
C ARG A 96 -5.65 7.91 -1.60
N THR A 97 -5.44 7.63 -2.88
CA THR A 97 -5.76 6.33 -3.47
C THR A 97 -4.55 5.40 -3.38
N LEU A 98 -4.76 4.10 -3.59
CA LEU A 98 -3.67 3.13 -3.67
C LEU A 98 -2.65 3.46 -4.78
N ASP A 99 -3.11 4.04 -5.89
CA ASP A 99 -2.25 4.54 -6.97
C ASP A 99 -1.44 5.78 -6.55
N ASP A 100 -2.02 6.69 -5.77
CA ASP A 100 -1.34 7.90 -5.27
C ASP A 100 -0.19 7.55 -4.29
N GLU A 101 -0.27 6.41 -3.61
CA GLU A 101 0.73 5.90 -2.67
C GLU A 101 1.65 4.83 -3.28
N ASP A 102 1.69 4.70 -4.62
CA ASP A 102 2.56 3.76 -5.36
C ASP A 102 2.39 2.28 -4.94
N LEU A 103 1.21 1.89 -4.43
CA LEU A 103 0.91 0.52 -3.98
C LEU A 103 0.49 -0.43 -5.12
N VAL A 104 0.54 0.05 -6.36
CA VAL A 104 0.11 -0.63 -7.58
C VAL A 104 1.33 -1.08 -8.38
N PRO A 105 1.36 -2.31 -8.94
CA PRO A 105 0.27 -3.30 -9.01
C PRO A 105 0.22 -4.28 -7.84
N SER A 106 1.23 -4.30 -6.98
CA SER A 106 1.25 -5.09 -5.77
C SER A 106 2.14 -4.46 -4.72
N ALA A 107 1.73 -4.55 -3.46
CA ALA A 107 2.48 -4.06 -2.31
C ALA A 107 2.50 -5.08 -1.17
N LEU A 108 3.60 -5.11 -0.42
CA LEU A 108 3.74 -5.85 0.84
C LEU A 108 3.83 -4.87 2.00
N ILE A 109 2.72 -4.67 2.69
CA ILE A 109 2.56 -3.74 3.79
C ILE A 109 2.89 -4.46 5.10
N LYS A 110 3.57 -3.78 6.03
CA LYS A 110 3.78 -4.32 7.38
C LYS A 110 2.75 -3.76 8.34
N PHE A 111 2.08 -4.66 9.05
CA PHE A 111 1.19 -4.29 10.15
C PHE A 111 2.01 -4.02 11.41
N LYS A 112 1.72 -2.91 12.07
CA LYS A 112 2.31 -2.54 13.35
C LYS A 112 1.18 -2.23 14.34
N PRO A 113 0.94 -3.10 15.35
CA PRO A 113 -0.07 -2.82 16.37
C PRO A 113 0.39 -1.66 17.27
N ILE A 114 -0.57 -0.86 17.73
CA ILE A 114 -0.39 0.11 18.81
C ILE A 114 -1.01 -0.52 20.05
N GLU A 115 -0.18 -1.22 20.81
CA GLU A 115 -0.63 -1.92 22.02
C GLU A 115 -0.81 -0.93 23.18
N THR A 116 -1.98 -0.99 23.80
CA THR A 116 -2.32 -0.24 25.02
C THR A 116 -2.62 -1.24 26.14
N HIS A 117 -2.65 -0.80 27.40
CA HIS A 117 -2.96 -1.67 28.55
C HIS A 117 -4.26 -2.50 28.42
N SER A 118 -5.20 -2.08 27.58
CA SER A 118 -6.48 -2.75 27.31
C SER A 118 -6.57 -3.49 25.96
N SER A 119 -5.62 -3.27 25.05
CA SER A 119 -5.73 -3.72 23.65
C SER A 119 -4.38 -4.25 23.18
N VAL A 120 -4.31 -5.55 22.91
CA VAL A 120 -3.11 -6.26 22.46
C VAL A 120 -3.40 -7.00 21.16
N PHE A 121 -2.37 -7.23 20.35
CA PHE A 121 -2.55 -8.01 19.14
C PHE A 121 -2.88 -9.48 19.47
N THR A 122 -4.08 -9.92 19.07
CA THR A 122 -4.59 -11.28 19.34
C THR A 122 -4.65 -12.16 18.09
N GLY A 123 -4.16 -11.67 16.94
CA GLY A 123 -4.19 -12.36 15.65
C GLY A 123 -5.44 -12.05 14.81
N LEU A 124 -5.52 -12.74 13.67
CA LEU A 124 -6.67 -12.70 12.76
C LEU A 124 -7.84 -13.55 13.25
N CYS A 125 -9.05 -13.20 12.82
CA CYS A 125 -10.27 -13.98 13.08
C CYS A 125 -10.11 -15.46 12.71
N ASN A 126 -10.67 -16.35 13.53
CA ASN A 126 -10.51 -17.80 13.37
C ASN A 126 -10.99 -18.29 11.99
N GLU A 127 -12.08 -17.71 11.46
CA GLU A 127 -12.61 -18.03 10.12
C GLU A 127 -11.56 -17.85 9.01
N LEU A 128 -10.69 -16.85 9.13
CA LEU A 128 -9.61 -16.60 8.16
C LEU A 128 -8.44 -17.56 8.34
N LEU A 129 -8.18 -17.99 9.58
CA LEU A 129 -7.13 -18.96 9.88
C LEU A 129 -7.49 -20.37 9.41
N GLU A 130 -8.78 -20.74 9.46
CA GLU A 130 -9.27 -22.04 8.98
C GLU A 130 -9.06 -22.24 7.47
N ILE A 131 -9.13 -21.15 6.69
CA ILE A 131 -8.89 -21.16 5.24
C ILE A 131 -7.45 -20.78 4.86
N SER A 132 -6.55 -20.66 5.85
CA SER A 132 -5.17 -20.25 5.58
C SER A 132 -4.37 -21.38 4.93
N GLU A 133 -3.61 -21.03 3.89
CA GLU A 133 -2.70 -21.94 3.21
C GLU A 133 -1.25 -21.65 3.61
N PRO A 134 -0.40 -22.68 3.79
CA PRO A 134 1.02 -22.45 4.01
C PRO A 134 1.64 -21.82 2.76
N LEU A 135 2.51 -20.83 2.98
CA LEU A 135 3.33 -20.25 1.92
C LEU A 135 4.31 -21.33 1.42
N CYS A 136 3.95 -21.99 0.32
CA CYS A 136 4.73 -23.05 -0.33
C CYS A 136 6.00 -22.51 -0.99
#